data_AF-A4TAS6-F1
#
_entry.id   AF-A4TAS6-F1
#
_cell.length_a   1.000
_cell.length_b   1.000
_cell.length_c   1.000
_cell.angle_alpha   90.00
_cell.angle_beta   90.00
_cell.angle_gamma   90.00
#
_symmetry.space_group_name_H-M   'P 1'
#
loop_
_entity.id
_entity.type
_entity.pdbx_description
1 polymer ?
#
loop_
_entity_poly.entity_id
_entity_poly.type
_entity_poly.pdbx_seq_one_letter_code
_entity_poly.pdbx_strand_id
1 'polypeptide(L)'
;MQRRAIVRGQFHQVDCAVREDGCSPAAQFLDALKEGVWDQDERSGPRDEQISDYHWFLNAIRHWANTGEPVYRDAVKALEDGVWEFRHGDKRLTFFDTDGKGGYIAKLEIRSYADAEAPDSEYWHIPYFDHLIRVGHAFTKVSQKTLKRDLQESQKTREEDLAHDRQR
;
A
#
# COMPACT_ATOMS: atom_id res chain seq x y z
N MET A 1 9.35 -15.10 9.63
CA MET A 1 7.89 -15.35 9.52
C MET A 1 7.40 -15.31 8.08
N GLN A 2 6.56 -16.25 7.63
CA GLN A 2 6.09 -16.23 6.23
C GLN A 2 5.19 -15.01 5.96
N ARG A 3 5.50 -14.22 4.92
CA ARG A 3 4.72 -13.05 4.51
C ARG A 3 3.38 -13.52 3.93
N ARG A 4 2.28 -12.80 4.20
CA ARG A 4 0.97 -13.06 3.57
C ARG A 4 1.01 -12.54 2.14
N ALA A 5 0.93 -13.42 1.17
CA ALA A 5 0.74 -13.04 -0.23
C ALA A 5 -0.69 -12.56 -0.47
N ILE A 6 -0.84 -11.48 -1.24
CA ILE A 6 -2.17 -10.97 -1.67
C ILE A 6 -2.44 -11.42 -3.10
N VAL A 7 -1.52 -11.11 -4.01
CA VAL A 7 -1.66 -11.41 -5.44
C VAL A 7 -0.30 -11.49 -6.11
N ARG A 8 -0.19 -12.38 -7.09
CA ARG A 8 0.90 -12.38 -8.06
C ARG A 8 0.31 -12.07 -9.43
N GLY A 9 0.55 -10.86 -9.92
CA GLY A 9 0.10 -10.40 -11.23
C GLY A 9 1.22 -10.40 -12.26
N GLN A 10 0.89 -9.91 -13.46
CA GLN A 10 1.83 -9.82 -14.57
C GLN A 10 3.00 -8.84 -14.31
N PHE A 11 2.73 -7.71 -13.66
CA PHE A 11 3.73 -6.66 -13.42
C PHE A 11 4.32 -6.76 -12.03
N HIS A 12 3.49 -7.03 -11.02
CA HIS A 12 3.91 -7.05 -9.63
C HIS A 12 3.43 -8.28 -8.86
N GLN A 13 4.27 -8.73 -7.93
CA GLN A 13 3.87 -9.56 -6.80
C GLN A 13 3.65 -8.65 -5.59
N VAL A 14 2.47 -8.72 -4.98
CA VAL A 14 2.09 -7.90 -3.83
C VAL A 14 1.90 -8.79 -2.59
N ASP A 15 2.71 -8.52 -1.57
CA ASP A 15 2.66 -9.20 -0.28
C ASP A 15 2.49 -8.18 0.86
N CYS A 16 1.96 -8.62 2.01
CA CYS A 16 1.94 -7.80 3.22
C CYS A 16 3.35 -7.65 3.80
N ALA A 17 3.71 -6.41 4.15
CA ALA A 17 4.89 -6.13 4.94
C ALA A 17 4.78 -6.79 6.33
N VAL A 18 5.93 -7.13 6.90
CA VAL A 18 6.09 -7.78 8.19
C VAL A 18 6.94 -6.86 9.05
N ARG A 19 6.41 -6.51 10.22
CA ARG A 19 7.08 -5.74 11.25
C ARG A 19 8.05 -6.60 12.05
N GLU A 20 8.89 -5.95 12.85
CA GLU A 20 9.89 -6.64 13.70
C GLU A 20 9.22 -7.61 14.70
N ASP A 21 8.05 -7.24 15.21
CA ASP A 21 7.23 -8.08 16.11
C ASP A 21 6.50 -9.22 15.38
N GLY A 22 6.69 -9.36 14.06
CA GLY A 22 6.03 -10.36 13.21
C GLY A 22 4.62 -9.96 12.76
N CYS A 23 4.06 -8.83 13.21
CA CYS A 23 2.74 -8.41 12.74
C CYS A 23 2.79 -7.90 11.29
N SER A 24 1.62 -7.90 10.64
CA SER A 24 1.44 -7.33 9.30
C SER A 24 0.27 -6.35 9.33
N PRO A 25 0.53 -5.03 9.46
CA PRO A 25 -0.53 -4.02 9.56
C PRO A 25 -1.54 -4.08 8.42
N ALA A 26 -1.08 -4.25 7.18
CA ALA A 26 -1.95 -4.43 6.02
C ALA A 26 -2.84 -5.68 6.12
N ALA A 27 -2.32 -6.79 6.65
CA ALA A 27 -3.11 -8.01 6.82
C ALA A 27 -4.23 -7.80 7.86
N GLN A 28 -3.88 -7.19 9.00
CA GLN A 28 -4.83 -6.86 10.06
C GLN A 28 -5.91 -5.90 9.57
N PHE A 29 -5.52 -4.89 8.79
CA PHE A 29 -6.45 -3.95 8.16
C PHE A 29 -7.43 -4.66 7.22
N LEU A 30 -6.93 -5.50 6.30
CA LEU A 30 -7.78 -6.21 5.35
C LEU A 30 -8.73 -7.19 6.05
N ASP A 31 -8.27 -7.87 7.09
CA ASP A 31 -9.11 -8.78 7.88
C ASP A 31 -10.17 -7.99 8.66
N ALA A 32 -9.80 -6.86 9.27
CA ALA A 32 -10.76 -5.98 9.95
C ALA A 32 -11.82 -5.40 9.02
N LEU A 33 -11.47 -5.04 7.78
CA LEU A 33 -12.46 -4.61 6.79
C LEU A 33 -13.38 -5.74 6.36
N LYS A 34 -12.82 -6.94 6.15
CA LYS A 34 -13.60 -8.14 5.81
C LYS A 34 -14.64 -8.49 6.88
N GLU A 35 -14.30 -8.25 8.14
CA GLU A 35 -15.19 -8.44 9.29
C GLU A 35 -16.08 -7.22 9.57
N GLY A 36 -15.81 -6.10 8.91
CA GLY A 36 -16.55 -4.85 9.06
C GLY A 36 -16.33 -4.15 10.40
N VAL A 37 -15.14 -4.28 11.00
CA VAL A 37 -14.79 -3.79 12.35
C VAL A 37 -13.62 -2.80 12.38
N TRP A 38 -13.15 -2.33 11.22
CA TRP A 38 -12.04 -1.38 11.14
C TRP A 38 -12.38 -0.03 11.79
N ASP A 39 -11.53 0.42 12.72
CA ASP A 39 -11.59 1.74 13.37
C ASP A 39 -12.97 2.03 14.00
N GLN A 40 -13.56 0.99 14.61
CA GLN A 40 -14.83 1.09 15.32
C GLN A 40 -14.65 0.93 16.82
N ASP A 41 -15.52 1.59 17.58
CA ASP A 41 -15.75 1.27 18.99
C ASP A 41 -16.29 -0.17 19.08
N GLU A 42 -15.79 -0.97 20.02
CA GLU A 42 -16.20 -2.35 20.28
C GLU A 42 -17.72 -2.52 20.46
N ARG A 43 -18.42 -1.42 20.82
CA ARG A 43 -19.88 -1.40 20.98
C ARG A 43 -20.64 -1.29 19.66
N SER A 44 -19.98 -0.96 18.56
CA SER A 44 -20.57 -0.87 17.23
C SER A 44 -20.59 -2.26 16.58
N GLY A 45 -21.73 -2.64 16.00
CA GLY A 45 -21.80 -3.86 15.19
C GLY A 45 -21.06 -3.69 13.85
N PRO A 46 -20.76 -4.81 13.15
CA PRO A 46 -20.13 -4.79 11.84
C PRO A 46 -20.83 -3.87 10.82
N ARG A 47 -20.05 -3.24 9.93
CA ARG A 47 -20.56 -2.36 8.86
C ARG A 47 -20.34 -2.97 7.48
N ASP A 48 -21.42 -3.23 6.75
CA ASP A 48 -21.41 -3.79 5.39
C ASP A 48 -20.60 -2.94 4.38
N GLU A 49 -20.56 -1.62 4.58
CA GLU A 49 -19.73 -0.71 3.77
C GLU A 49 -18.25 -1.09 3.83
N GLN A 50 -17.74 -1.48 5.00
CA GLN A 50 -16.33 -1.88 5.14
C GLN A 50 -16.03 -3.22 4.45
N ILE A 51 -17.01 -4.12 4.38
CA ILE A 51 -16.88 -5.37 3.61
C ILE A 51 -16.79 -5.04 2.12
N SER A 52 -17.55 -4.04 1.67
CA SER A 52 -17.45 -3.51 0.30
C SER A 52 -16.07 -2.87 0.05
N ASP A 53 -15.56 -2.10 1.01
CA ASP A 53 -14.22 -1.49 0.95
C ASP A 53 -13.11 -2.56 0.87
N TYR A 54 -13.25 -3.67 1.61
CA TYR A 54 -12.34 -4.82 1.53
C TYR A 54 -12.24 -5.34 0.09
N HIS A 55 -13.38 -5.56 -0.55
CA HIS A 55 -13.42 -6.02 -1.94
C HIS A 55 -12.83 -4.97 -2.89
N TRP A 56 -13.06 -3.68 -2.64
CA TRP A 56 -12.43 -2.62 -3.41
C TRP A 56 -10.91 -2.67 -3.32
N PHE A 57 -10.34 -2.74 -2.11
CA PHE A 57 -8.88 -2.77 -1.92
C PHE A 57 -8.26 -3.99 -2.59
N LEU A 58 -8.87 -5.18 -2.45
CA LEU A 58 -8.38 -6.36 -3.14
C LEU A 58 -8.41 -6.22 -4.66
N ASN A 59 -9.47 -5.63 -5.21
CA ASN A 59 -9.59 -5.39 -6.64
C ASN A 59 -8.57 -4.35 -7.13
N ALA A 60 -8.37 -3.27 -6.38
CA ALA A 60 -7.37 -2.24 -6.71
C ALA A 60 -5.94 -2.81 -6.70
N ILE A 61 -5.59 -3.59 -5.66
CA ILE A 61 -4.28 -4.25 -5.55
C ILE A 61 -4.09 -5.28 -6.68
N ARG A 62 -5.11 -6.08 -7.00
CA ARG A 62 -5.06 -7.03 -8.11
C ARG A 62 -4.92 -6.35 -9.46
N HIS A 63 -5.63 -5.25 -9.67
CA HIS A 63 -5.52 -4.48 -10.91
C HIS A 63 -4.10 -3.93 -11.05
N TRP A 64 -3.60 -3.22 -10.03
CA TRP A 64 -2.23 -2.72 -9.97
C TRP A 64 -1.21 -3.82 -10.28
N ALA A 65 -1.33 -4.98 -9.63
CA ALA A 65 -0.41 -6.10 -9.85
C ALA A 65 -0.40 -6.62 -11.30
N ASN A 66 -1.52 -6.51 -12.01
CA ASN A 66 -1.69 -7.03 -13.37
C ASN A 66 -1.45 -5.99 -14.47
N THR A 67 -1.57 -4.70 -14.18
CA THR A 67 -1.43 -3.64 -15.20
C THR A 67 -0.24 -2.72 -14.95
N GLY A 68 0.29 -2.67 -13.73
CA GLY A 68 1.26 -1.66 -13.30
C GLY A 68 0.66 -0.27 -13.12
N GLU A 69 -0.67 -0.14 -13.28
CA GLU A 69 -1.39 1.12 -13.29
C GLU A 69 -2.54 1.10 -12.26
N PRO A 70 -2.97 2.25 -11.73
CA PRO A 70 -4.08 2.30 -10.80
C PRO A 70 -5.42 2.17 -11.51
N VAL A 71 -6.45 1.69 -10.79
CA VAL A 71 -7.82 1.55 -11.33
C VAL A 71 -8.44 2.87 -11.81
N TYR A 72 -7.98 3.99 -11.27
CA TYR A 72 -8.26 5.35 -11.71
C TYR A 72 -7.19 6.29 -11.12
N ARG A 73 -7.05 7.49 -11.69
CA ARG A 73 -5.98 8.46 -11.35
C ARG A 73 -5.82 8.70 -9.85
N ASP A 74 -6.92 8.87 -9.15
CA ASP A 74 -6.91 9.17 -7.72
C ASP A 74 -6.87 7.93 -6.79
N ALA A 75 -6.82 6.71 -7.33
CA ALA A 75 -6.81 5.50 -6.51
C ALA A 75 -5.48 5.32 -5.77
N VAL A 76 -4.42 5.94 -6.25
CA VAL A 76 -3.11 5.97 -5.60
C VAL A 76 -2.65 7.41 -5.36
N LYS A 77 -1.67 7.58 -4.47
CA LYS A 77 -1.01 8.87 -4.24
C LYS A 77 0.37 8.67 -3.63
N ALA A 78 1.33 9.48 -4.08
CA ALA A 78 2.64 9.56 -3.45
C ALA A 78 2.55 10.21 -2.08
N LEU A 79 3.23 9.60 -1.11
CA LEU A 79 3.55 10.17 0.18
C LEU A 79 5.03 10.60 0.17
N GLU A 80 5.68 10.54 1.32
CA GLU A 80 7.08 10.94 1.49
C GLU A 80 8.02 9.75 1.29
N ASP A 81 9.23 10.05 0.80
CA ASP A 81 10.34 9.11 0.69
C ASP A 81 10.03 7.81 -0.09
N GLY A 82 9.25 7.89 -1.16
CA GLY A 82 8.93 6.74 -2.01
C GLY A 82 7.88 5.79 -1.44
N VAL A 83 7.21 6.15 -0.33
CA VAL A 83 5.98 5.49 0.10
C VAL A 83 4.80 6.05 -0.72
N TRP A 84 3.89 5.17 -1.10
CA TRP A 84 2.64 5.51 -1.78
C TRP A 84 1.45 4.96 -0.99
N GLU A 85 0.24 5.43 -1.28
CA GLU A 85 -0.99 4.93 -0.65
C GLU A 85 -2.05 4.59 -1.69
N PHE A 86 -2.75 3.47 -1.49
CA PHE A 86 -4.07 3.23 -2.07
C PHE A 86 -5.12 4.03 -1.29
N ARG A 87 -6.06 4.66 -2.00
CA ARG A 87 -7.07 5.56 -1.43
C ARG A 87 -8.49 5.11 -1.77
N HIS A 88 -9.27 4.80 -0.74
CA HIS A 88 -10.71 4.56 -0.86
C HIS A 88 -11.47 5.19 0.29
N GLY A 89 -12.42 6.09 -0.02
CA GLY A 89 -13.11 6.88 1.01
C GLY A 89 -12.12 7.57 1.97
N ASP A 90 -12.26 7.27 3.25
CA ASP A 90 -11.37 7.69 4.34
C ASP A 90 -10.22 6.72 4.60
N LYS A 91 -10.22 5.50 4.07
CA LYS A 91 -9.21 4.48 4.37
C LYS A 91 -7.98 4.62 3.46
N ARG A 92 -6.79 4.44 4.05
CA ARG A 92 -5.51 4.50 3.36
C ARG A 92 -4.71 3.24 3.66
N LEU A 93 -4.15 2.65 2.61
CA LEU A 93 -3.24 1.50 2.72
C LEU A 93 -1.95 1.83 1.99
N THR A 94 -0.85 1.92 2.74
CA THR A 94 0.44 2.28 2.16
C THR A 94 1.10 1.13 1.41
N PHE A 95 1.95 1.46 0.45
CA PHE A 95 2.78 0.50 -0.26
C PHE A 95 4.12 1.11 -0.69
N PHE A 96 5.08 0.24 -0.98
CA PHE A 96 6.40 0.55 -1.49
C PHE A 96 6.94 -0.68 -2.24
N ASP A 97 7.96 -0.49 -3.09
CA ASP A 97 8.66 -1.59 -3.74
C ASP A 97 9.96 -1.97 -3.02
N THR A 98 10.51 -3.13 -3.39
CA THR A 98 11.74 -3.68 -2.82
C THR A 98 12.40 -4.61 -3.82
N ASP A 99 13.71 -4.81 -3.68
CA ASP A 99 14.46 -5.84 -4.41
C ASP A 99 14.29 -7.26 -3.81
N GLY A 100 13.58 -7.36 -2.68
CA GLY A 100 13.37 -8.61 -1.92
C GLY A 100 14.59 -9.09 -1.13
N LYS A 101 15.66 -8.30 -1.10
CA LYS A 101 16.90 -8.51 -0.34
C LYS A 101 17.13 -7.41 0.70
N GLY A 102 16.09 -6.59 0.93
CA GLY A 102 16.10 -5.48 1.87
C GLY A 102 16.72 -4.18 1.34
N GLY A 103 16.88 -4.08 0.02
CA GLY A 103 17.17 -2.85 -0.71
C GLY A 103 15.92 -2.28 -1.37
N TYR A 104 15.94 -0.97 -1.61
CA TYR A 104 14.91 -0.26 -2.39
C TYR A 104 15.50 1.02 -2.97
N ILE A 105 14.84 1.57 -3.99
CA ILE A 105 15.10 2.92 -4.50
C ILE A 105 13.79 3.70 -4.33
N ALA A 106 13.82 4.81 -3.60
CA ALA A 106 12.62 5.61 -3.35
C ALA A 106 12.01 6.12 -4.67
N LYS A 107 10.84 5.57 -5.03
CA LYS A 107 10.08 5.95 -6.22
C LYS A 107 9.26 7.20 -5.95
N LEU A 108 9.78 8.36 -6.35
CA LEU A 108 9.11 9.65 -6.14
C LEU A 108 8.12 9.96 -7.28
N GLU A 109 7.06 10.71 -6.95
CA GLU A 109 6.14 11.23 -7.97
C GLU A 109 6.87 12.08 -9.00
N ILE A 110 6.66 11.77 -10.28
CA ILE A 110 7.25 12.51 -11.39
C ILE A 110 6.51 13.84 -11.51
N ARG A 111 7.23 14.95 -11.34
CA ARG A 111 6.67 16.31 -11.31
C ARG A 111 6.58 16.97 -12.68
N SER A 112 7.29 16.45 -13.67
CA SER A 112 7.40 17.00 -15.02
C SER A 112 7.17 15.91 -16.03
N TYR A 113 6.34 16.20 -17.03
CA TYR A 113 6.05 15.26 -18.12
C TYR A 113 7.30 14.88 -18.92
N ALA A 114 8.31 15.77 -19.00
CA ALA A 114 9.56 15.49 -19.68
C ALA A 114 10.39 14.36 -19.02
N ASP A 115 10.14 14.10 -17.73
CA ASP A 115 10.81 13.06 -16.95
C ASP A 115 9.95 11.77 -16.87
N ALA A 116 8.83 11.72 -17.59
CA ALA A 116 7.92 10.58 -17.56
C ALA A 116 8.57 9.31 -18.15
N GLU A 117 8.56 8.24 -17.37
CA GLU A 117 9.00 6.91 -17.82
C GLU A 117 7.99 6.26 -18.79
N ALA A 118 6.74 6.70 -18.72
CA ALA A 118 5.62 6.27 -19.56
C ALA A 118 4.84 7.50 -20.08
N PRO A 119 5.38 8.28 -21.04
CA PRO A 119 4.76 9.53 -21.48
C PRO A 119 3.38 9.34 -22.12
N ASP A 120 3.14 8.18 -22.73
CA ASP A 120 1.85 7.86 -23.37
C ASP A 120 0.78 7.37 -22.37
N SER A 121 1.14 7.14 -21.11
CA SER A 121 0.18 6.74 -20.07
C SER A 121 -0.54 7.95 -19.47
N GLU A 122 -1.84 7.81 -19.21
CA GLU A 122 -2.60 8.81 -18.43
C GLU A 122 -2.05 8.97 -17.00
N TYR A 123 -1.25 7.99 -16.55
CA TYR A 123 -0.60 7.90 -15.25
C TYR A 123 0.89 8.22 -15.30
N TRP A 124 1.37 8.97 -16.31
CA TRP A 124 2.78 9.34 -16.49
C TRP A 124 3.52 9.87 -15.24
N HIS A 125 2.79 10.42 -14.26
CA HIS A 125 3.32 10.96 -13.01
C HIS A 125 3.73 9.87 -12.01
N ILE A 126 3.39 8.61 -12.29
CA ILE A 126 3.71 7.42 -11.51
C ILE A 126 4.96 6.79 -12.13
N PRO A 127 6.07 6.65 -11.38
CA PRO A 127 7.29 5.99 -11.86
C PRO A 127 7.08 4.47 -12.00
N TYR A 128 7.97 3.78 -12.72
CA TYR A 128 7.95 2.32 -12.72
C TYR A 128 8.46 1.78 -11.39
N PHE A 129 7.60 1.00 -10.74
CA PHE A 129 7.94 0.25 -9.53
C PHE A 129 8.58 -1.09 -9.90
N ASP A 130 9.38 -1.61 -8.97
CA ASP A 130 9.97 -2.93 -9.12
C ASP A 130 8.90 -4.04 -8.99
N HIS A 131 9.28 -5.28 -9.34
CA HIS A 131 8.34 -6.40 -9.36
C HIS A 131 7.75 -6.73 -7.98
N LEU A 132 8.51 -6.55 -6.90
CA LEU A 132 8.05 -6.89 -5.56
C LEU A 132 7.51 -5.65 -4.86
N ILE A 133 6.21 -5.68 -4.57
CA ILE A 133 5.50 -4.63 -3.85
C ILE A 133 5.14 -5.14 -2.45
N ARG A 134 5.27 -4.27 -1.46
CA ARG A 134 4.87 -4.49 -0.08
C ARG A 134 3.74 -3.53 0.27
N VAL A 135 2.63 -4.05 0.79
CA VAL A 135 1.61 -3.22 1.44
C VAL A 135 1.87 -3.16 2.94
N GLY A 136 1.91 -1.96 3.50
CA GLY A 136 2.43 -1.66 4.83
C GLY A 136 1.38 -1.17 5.82
N HIS A 137 1.63 0.01 6.40
CA HIS A 137 0.75 0.66 7.36
C HIS A 137 -0.60 1.03 6.73
N ALA A 138 -1.67 0.97 7.54
CA ALA A 138 -3.01 1.36 7.14
C ALA A 138 -3.62 2.30 8.18
N PHE A 139 -4.40 3.28 7.74
CA PHE A 139 -4.97 4.30 8.63
C PHE A 139 -6.26 4.91 8.06
N THR A 140 -7.08 5.47 8.94
CA THR A 140 -8.24 6.30 8.58
C THR A 140 -7.82 7.76 8.48
N LYS A 141 -8.17 8.40 7.37
CA LYS A 141 -7.87 9.79 7.08
C LYS A 141 -8.81 10.71 7.86
N VAL A 142 -8.26 11.37 8.88
CA VAL A 142 -9.01 12.29 9.75
C VAL A 142 -8.75 13.77 9.47
N SER A 143 -7.84 14.10 8.55
CA SER A 143 -7.49 15.48 8.21
C SER A 143 -7.21 15.65 6.71
N GLN A 144 -7.10 16.90 6.23
CA GLN A 144 -6.79 17.16 4.82
C GLN A 144 -5.46 16.52 4.37
N LYS A 145 -4.46 16.51 5.26
CA LYS A 145 -3.13 15.93 5.05
C LYS A 145 -2.97 14.63 5.84
N THR A 146 -2.13 13.72 5.35
CA THR A 146 -1.70 12.55 6.14
C THR A 146 -0.99 13.05 7.39
N LEU A 147 -1.35 12.49 8.55
CA LEU A 147 -0.75 12.92 9.81
C LEU A 147 0.69 12.46 9.89
N LYS A 148 1.54 13.22 10.59
CA LYS A 148 2.96 12.89 10.77
C LYS A 148 3.16 11.49 11.35
N ARG A 149 2.30 11.08 12.29
CA ARG A 149 2.35 9.73 12.88
C ARG A 149 2.17 8.63 11.83
N ASP A 150 1.25 8.81 10.89
CA ASP A 150 0.96 7.79 9.88
C ASP A 150 2.09 7.71 8.84
N LEU A 151 2.72 8.85 8.52
CA LEU A 151 3.94 8.87 7.71
C LEU A 151 5.08 8.12 8.42
N GLN A 152 5.28 8.37 9.71
CA GLN A 152 6.30 7.70 10.51
C GLN A 152 6.07 6.19 10.63
N GLU A 153 4.83 5.76 10.91
CA GLU A 153 4.49 4.32 10.97
C GLU A 153 4.65 3.63 9.61
N SER A 154 4.38 4.34 8.51
CA SER A 154 4.60 3.80 7.16
C SER A 154 6.09 3.61 6.85
N GLN A 155 6.93 4.60 7.20
CA GLN A 155 8.39 4.51 7.06
C GLN A 155 8.96 3.40 7.94
N LYS A 156 8.56 3.36 9.20
CA LYS A 156 8.98 2.33 10.16
C LYS A 156 8.59 0.92 9.70
N THR A 157 7.36 0.74 9.22
CA THR A 157 6.91 -0.55 8.67
C THR A 157 7.80 -0.99 7.51
N ARG A 158 8.18 -0.08 6.60
CA ARG A 158 9.12 -0.41 5.52
C ARG A 158 10.51 -0.76 6.05
N GLU A 159 11.06 0.04 6.96
CA GLU A 159 12.40 -0.20 7.51
C GLU A 159 12.50 -1.58 8.16
N GLU A 160 11.52 -1.94 9.00
CA GLU A 160 11.44 -3.25 9.64
C GLU A 160 11.26 -4.37 8.62
N ASP A 161 10.43 -4.14 7.59
CA ASP A 161 10.18 -5.11 6.52
C ASP A 161 11.44 -5.43 5.70
N LEU A 162 12.21 -4.39 5.36
CA LEU A 162 13.46 -4.52 4.63
C LEU A 162 14.53 -5.17 5.50
N ALA A 163 14.58 -4.85 6.80
CA ALA A 163 15.47 -5.52 7.74
C ALA A 163 15.18 -7.03 7.82
N HIS A 164 13.90 -7.42 7.81
CA HIS A 164 13.49 -8.83 7.76
C HIS A 164 13.92 -9.52 6.46
N ASP A 165 13.95 -8.84 5.30
CA ASP A 165 14.48 -9.42 4.06
C ASP A 165 16.01 -9.63 4.10
N ARG A 166 16.78 -8.76 4.78
CA ARG A 166 18.25 -8.92 4.90
C ARG A 166 18.68 -10.09 5.77
N GLN A 167 17.80 -10.56 6.66
CA GLN A 167 18.09 -11.64 7.61
C GLN A 167 17.81 -13.04 7.03
N ARG A 168 17.37 -13.13 5.76
CA ARG A 168 17.04 -14.37 5.08
C ARG A 168 18.03 -14.70 3.99
#